data_AF-R5Z540-F1
#
_entry.id   AF-R5Z540-F1
#
_cell.length_a   1.000
_cell.length_b   1.000
_cell.length_c   1.000
_cell.angle_alpha   90.00
_cell.angle_beta   90.00
_cell.angle_gamma   90.00
#
_symmetry.space_group_name_H-M   'P 1'
#
loop_
_entity.id
_entity.type
_entity.pdbx_description
1 polymer ?
#
loop_
_entity_poly.entity_id
_entity_poly.type
_entity_poly.pdbx_seq_one_letter_code
_entity_poly.pdbx_strand_id
1 'polypeptide(L)' 'MNKTISMSIRVSEEELDKLKRAAIIENYASYSEFIRRTALKEADKIIKSNDIWIEKRR' A
#
# COMPACT_ATOMS: atom_id res chain seq x y z
N MET A 1 24.50 -2.30 0.87
CA MET A 1 23.81 -0.99 0.83
C MET A 1 22.34 -1.23 0.56
N ASN A 2 21.47 -1.09 1.55
CA ASN A 2 20.03 -1.07 1.30
C ASN A 2 19.69 0.29 0.71
N LYS A 3 19.66 0.38 -0.62
CA LYS A 3 19.26 1.62 -1.30
C LYS A 3 17.78 1.86 -0.99
N THR A 4 17.49 2.92 -0.27
CA THR A 4 16.12 3.43 -0.15
C THR A 4 15.78 4.14 -1.45
N ILE A 5 14.69 3.73 -2.09
CA ILE A 5 14.17 4.36 -3.32
C ILE A 5 12.93 5.16 -2.93
N SER A 6 12.91 6.44 -3.29
CA SER A 6 11.74 7.30 -3.10
C SER A 6 10.70 7.01 -4.18
N MET A 7 9.43 6.91 -3.78
CA MET A 7 8.29 6.77 -4.69
C MET A 7 7.36 7.96 -4.51
N SER A 8 7.12 8.69 -5.59
CA SER A 8 6.20 9.83 -5.62
C SER A 8 4.90 9.44 -6.31
N ILE A 9 3.78 9.85 -5.73
CA ILE A 9 2.44 9.66 -6.29
C ILE A 9 1.77 11.01 -6.46
N ARG A 10 1.05 11.19 -7.57
CA ARG A 10 0.16 12.35 -7.77
C ARG A 10 -1.22 11.99 -7.28
N VAL A 11 -1.80 12.88 -6.48
CA VAL A 11 -3.14 12.75 -5.92
C VAL A 11 -3.86 14.10 -5.98
N SER A 12 -5.18 14.07 -6.06
CA SER A 12 -6.01 15.26 -5.85
C SER A 12 -6.06 15.64 -4.36
N GLU A 13 -6.59 16.83 -4.07
CA GLU A 13 -6.81 17.27 -2.69
C GLU A 13 -7.80 16.37 -1.94
N GLU A 14 -8.88 15.93 -2.62
CA GLU A 14 -9.89 15.03 -2.07
C GLU A 14 -9.31 13.65 -1.73
N GLU A 15 -8.43 13.12 -2.59
CA GLU A 15 -7.73 11.86 -2.35
C GLU A 15 -6.79 11.96 -1.15
N LEU A 16 -6.04 13.07 -1.05
CA LEU A 16 -5.14 13.31 0.08
C LEU A 16 -5.92 13.42 1.41
N ASP A 17 -7.05 14.11 1.42
CA ASP A 17 -7.88 14.24 2.62
C ASP A 17 -8.44 12.88 3.07
N LYS A 18 -8.91 12.07 2.10
CA LYS A 18 -9.35 10.69 2.39
C LYS A 18 -8.23 9.85 3.00
N LEU A 19 -7.01 9.92 2.46
CA LEU A 19 -5.84 9.21 2.98
C LEU A 19 -5.47 9.65 4.39
N LYS A 20 -5.54 10.96 4.68
CA LYS A 20 -5.30 11.50 6.02
C LYS A 20 -6.33 11.00 7.02
N ARG A 21 -7.63 11.03 6.68
CA ARG A 21 -8.70 10.53 7.55
C ARG A 21 -8.53 9.04 7.83
N ALA A 22 -8.25 8.24 6.81
CA ALA A 22 -8.03 6.81 6.95
C ALA A 22 -6.84 6.49 7.88
N ALA A 23 -5.74 7.24 7.73
CA ALA A 23 -4.57 7.08 8.59
C ALA A 23 -4.88 7.36 10.06
N ILE A 24 -5.72 8.35 10.36
CA ILE A 24 -6.17 8.67 11.74
C ILE A 24 -7.05 7.54 12.29
N ILE A 25 -8.02 7.05 11.51
CA ILE A 25 -8.95 5.99 11.92
C ILE A 25 -8.19 4.70 12.27
N GLU A 26 -7.20 4.35 11.44
CA GLU A 26 -6.36 3.17 11.64
C GLU A 26 -5.17 3.42 12.60
N ASN A 27 -5.09 4.61 13.21
CA ASN A 27 -4.08 5.01 14.20
C ASN A 27 -2.62 4.88 13.71
N TYR A 28 -2.36 5.26 12.45
CA TYR A 28 -1.00 5.38 11.91
C TYR A 28 -0.35 6.70 12.31
N ALA A 29 0.99 6.72 12.43
CA ALA A 29 1.72 7.93 12.78
C ALA A 29 1.70 8.99 11.67
N SER A 30 1.49 8.59 10.42
CA SER A 30 1.36 9.50 9.28
C SER A 30 0.57 8.88 8.13
N TYR A 31 0.01 9.73 7.26
CA TYR A 31 -0.63 9.27 6.03
C TYR A 31 0.38 8.57 5.09
N SER A 32 1.65 8.97 5.08
CA SER A 32 2.69 8.30 4.30
C SER A 32 2.97 6.88 4.78
N GLU A 33 2.97 6.66 6.11
CA GLU A 33 3.07 5.33 6.68
C GLU A 33 1.87 4.46 6.30
N PHE A 34 0.66 5.01 6.44
CA PHE A 34 -0.58 4.35 6.06
C PHE A 34 -0.55 3.90 4.59
N ILE A 35 -0.19 4.80 3.66
CA ILE A 35 -0.09 4.49 2.22
C ILE A 35 0.90 3.36 1.98
N ARG A 36 2.11 3.44 2.56
CA ARG A 36 3.15 2.43 2.36
C ARG A 36 2.70 1.05 2.86
N ARG A 37 2.15 0.98 4.07
CA ARG A 37 1.71 -0.29 4.68
C ARG A 37 0.57 -0.92 3.91
N THR A 38 -0.39 -0.10 3.49
CA THR A 38 -1.56 -0.56 2.73
C THR A 38 -1.16 -1.06 1.34
N ALA A 39 -0.29 -0.32 0.63
CA ALA A 39 0.20 -0.72 -0.69
C ALA A 39 0.95 -2.06 -0.63
N LEU A 40 1.81 -2.27 0.38
CA LEU A 40 2.52 -3.54 0.57
C LEU A 40 1.55 -4.68 0.89
N LYS A 41 0.56 -4.45 1.75
CA LYS A 41 -0.45 -5.47 2.11
C LYS A 41 -1.26 -5.92 0.90
N GLU A 42 -1.68 -4.99 0.04
CA GLU A 42 -2.44 -5.32 -1.16
C GLU A 42 -1.55 -6.00 -2.22
N ALA A 43 -0.30 -5.57 -2.38
CA ALA A 43 0.67 -6.23 -3.26
C ALA A 43 0.90 -7.69 -2.84
N ASP A 44 1.13 -7.95 -1.55
CA ASP A 44 1.30 -9.30 -1.01
C ASP A 44 0.07 -10.18 -1.27
N LYS A 45 -1.13 -9.62 -1.13
CA LYS A 45 -2.38 -10.33 -1.38
C LYS A 45 -2.51 -10.72 -2.86
N ILE A 46 -2.16 -9.82 -3.79
CA ILE A 46 -2.21 -10.07 -5.23
C ILE A 46 -1.19 -11.14 -5.63
N ILE A 47 0.06 -11.03 -5.15
CA ILE A 47 1.14 -11.98 -5.44
C ILE A 47 0.74 -13.38 -4.94
N LYS A 48 0.35 -13.48 -3.66
CA LYS A 48 -0.09 -14.76 -3.07
C LYS A 48 -1.27 -15.36 -3.81
N SER A 49 -2.25 -14.54 -4.19
CA SER A 49 -3.40 -15.01 -4.95
C SER A 49 -2.95 -15.59 -6.27
N ASN A 50 -2.09 -14.88 -7.02
CA ASN A 50 -1.59 -15.34 -8.31
C ASN A 50 -0.73 -16.61 -8.20
N ASP A 51 0.12 -16.73 -7.18
CA ASP A 51 0.92 -17.93 -6.94
C ASP A 51 0.04 -19.14 -6.63
N ILE A 52 -1.03 -18.96 -5.84
CA ILE A 52 -2.05 -20.01 -5.60
C ILE A 52 -2.74 -20.41 -6.90
N TRP A 53 -3.04 -19.45 -7.78
CA TRP A 53 -3.63 -19.73 -9.10
C TRP A 53 -2.68 -20.49 -10.02
N ILE A 54 -1.38 -20.22 -9.96
CA ILE A 54 -0.35 -20.93 -10.74
C ILE A 54 -0.19 -22.36 -10.22
N GLU A 55 -0.12 -22.56 -8.90
CA GLU A 55 0.02 -23.88 -8.29
C GLU A 55 -1.20 -24.76 -8.61
N LYS A 56 -2.41 -24.20 -8.61
CA LYS A 56 -3.63 -24.93 -9.00
C LYS A 56 -3.71 -25.30 -10.49
N ARG A 57 -2.88 -24.70 -11.34
CA ARG A 57 -2.85 -24.96 -12.79
C ARG A 57 -1.74 -25.94 -13.19
N ARG A 58 -0.83 -26.28 -12.29
CA ARG A 58 0.18 -27.33 -12.45
C ARG A 58 -0.37 -28.67 -11.96
#